data_AF-A0A9C8FY16-F1
#
_entry.id   AF-A0A9C8FY16-F1
#
_cell.length_a   1.000
_cell.length_b   1.000
_cell.length_c   1.000
_cell.angle_alpha   90.00
_cell.angle_beta   90.00
_cell.angle_gamma   90.00
#
_symmetry.space_group_name_H-M   'P 1'
#
loop_
_entity.id
_entity.type
_entity.pdbx_description
1 polymer ?
#
loop_
_entity_poly.entity_id
_entity_poly.type
_entity_poly.pdbx_seq_one_letter_code
_entity_poly.pdbx_strand_id
1 'polypeptide(L)'
;MYEAVKASVEEFPHQPGVYLMKNSQDKIIYIGKAKDLRKRVGSYFSGKKELKTRVLVSKIHSVEYILTGNEYDALLLENNLIKEHNPRYNINLKDGKSYPAIRVTNEKYPRIFRTRRIIQDGSRYFGPYTEVGKIDTYLELIEKTFPLRKCRGPLKRRDHPCLYYHIGRCSAPCVGKISQADYMKHVEEAVKLLSGETEELLRGLHQQMEAAAAELDYERAAELRDRIQAVGTVGTEQEIVDFNMEKRDYVATVQRDTLCSFVVFQMRSGKMVGRDLFRAESFGTEEESFAEFFFQYYGNSNTFPDFIYIDSKVEARHLERFFHDELGRQVEVHVPREDRHSRILRMARENASQDVERRLKAIANIPGLEELKQVLALPKLPRRIEGFDIAQLSGK
;
A
#
# COMPACT_ATOMS: atom_id res chain seq x y z
N MET A 1 -19.74 -17.57 33.36
CA MET A 1 -19.64 -16.37 32.51
C MET A 1 -19.71 -16.71 31.02
N TYR A 2 -18.80 -17.54 30.49
CA TYR A 2 -18.82 -18.00 29.08
C TYR A 2 -20.16 -18.65 28.68
N GLU A 3 -20.72 -19.52 29.51
CA GLU A 3 -21.99 -20.21 29.24
C GLU A 3 -23.20 -19.26 29.27
N ALA A 4 -23.17 -18.24 30.12
CA ALA A 4 -24.26 -17.25 30.22
C ALA A 4 -24.31 -16.35 28.98
N VAL A 5 -23.16 -15.88 28.50
CA VAL A 5 -23.08 -15.12 27.24
C VAL A 5 -23.51 -16.01 26.07
N LYS A 6 -23.06 -17.26 26.02
CA LYS A 6 -23.47 -18.20 24.98
C LYS A 6 -24.98 -18.44 24.97
N ALA A 7 -25.61 -18.64 26.13
CA ALA A 7 -27.05 -18.82 26.24
C ALA A 7 -27.82 -17.58 25.74
N SER A 8 -27.38 -16.37 26.09
CA SER A 8 -28.02 -15.12 25.61
C SER A 8 -28.00 -14.99 24.09
N VAL A 9 -26.98 -15.55 23.42
CA VAL A 9 -26.85 -15.52 21.96
C VAL A 9 -27.83 -16.47 21.26
N GLU A 10 -28.25 -17.55 21.92
CA GLU A 10 -29.26 -18.47 21.37
C GLU A 10 -30.64 -17.81 21.22
N GLU A 11 -30.89 -16.74 21.99
CA GLU A 11 -32.13 -15.96 21.91
C GLU A 11 -32.12 -14.91 20.79
N PHE A 12 -30.96 -14.58 20.21
CA PHE A 12 -30.83 -13.52 19.19
C PHE A 12 -31.72 -13.81 17.97
N PRO A 13 -32.25 -12.81 17.26
CA PRO A 13 -33.09 -13.05 16.09
C PRO A 13 -32.27 -13.56 14.89
N HIS A 14 -32.92 -14.33 14.01
CA HIS A 14 -32.40 -14.68 12.68
C HIS A 14 -32.63 -13.54 11.67
N GLN A 15 -32.08 -12.37 11.99
CA GLN A 15 -32.23 -11.14 11.22
C GLN A 15 -30.88 -10.46 11.01
N PRO A 16 -30.76 -9.59 9.99
CA PRO A 16 -29.57 -8.78 9.80
C PRO A 16 -29.46 -7.71 10.90
N GLY A 17 -28.22 -7.36 11.24
CA GLY A 17 -27.94 -6.33 12.22
C GLY A 17 -26.47 -6.23 12.59
N VAL A 18 -26.18 -5.36 13.55
CA VAL A 18 -24.85 -5.13 14.11
C VAL A 18 -24.80 -5.70 15.52
N TYR A 19 -23.72 -6.37 15.88
CA TYR A 19 -23.46 -6.85 17.23
C TYR A 19 -22.29 -6.11 17.87
N LEU A 20 -22.40 -5.85 19.18
CA LEU A 20 -21.41 -5.14 19.97
C LEU A 20 -20.94 -6.05 21.10
N MET A 21 -19.66 -6.38 21.12
CA MET A 21 -19.04 -7.18 22.18
C MET A 21 -18.43 -6.23 23.21
N LYS A 22 -18.81 -6.41 24.47
CA LYS A 22 -18.35 -5.59 25.59
C LYS A 22 -17.51 -6.39 26.58
N ASN A 23 -16.58 -5.73 27.26
CA ASN A 23 -15.80 -6.32 28.34
C ASN A 23 -16.48 -6.17 29.71
N SER A 24 -15.83 -6.63 30.78
CA SER A 24 -16.37 -6.55 32.15
C SER A 24 -16.54 -5.14 32.72
N GLN A 25 -16.07 -4.11 32.00
CA GLN A 25 -16.24 -2.70 32.34
C GLN A 25 -17.30 -2.03 31.44
N ASP A 26 -18.12 -2.82 30.75
CA ASP A 26 -19.11 -2.40 29.75
C ASP A 26 -18.52 -1.61 28.56
N LYS A 27 -17.20 -1.66 28.36
CA LYS A 27 -16.55 -1.02 27.22
C LYS A 27 -16.69 -1.89 25.97
N ILE A 28 -17.10 -1.29 24.87
CA ILE A 28 -17.15 -1.94 23.55
C ILE A 28 -15.71 -2.26 23.10
N ILE A 29 -15.46 -3.55 22.86
CA ILE A 29 -14.15 -4.06 22.46
C ILE A 29 -14.10 -4.56 21.03
N TYR A 30 -15.25 -4.93 20.46
CA TYR A 30 -15.41 -5.35 19.07
C TYR A 30 -16.83 -5.07 18.59
N ILE A 31 -16.96 -4.64 17.35
CA ILE A 31 -18.24 -4.41 16.66
C ILE A 31 -18.20 -5.19 15.36
N GLY A 32 -19.30 -5.83 14.98
CA GLY A 32 -19.38 -6.50 13.68
C GLY A 32 -20.79 -6.56 13.11
N LYS A 33 -20.93 -6.75 11.80
CA LYS A 33 -22.21 -6.96 11.12
C LYS A 33 -22.56 -8.44 10.94
N ALA A 34 -23.84 -8.73 10.78
CA ALA A 34 -24.34 -10.05 10.48
C ALA A 34 -25.50 -10.01 9.50
N LYS A 35 -25.55 -10.97 8.55
CA LYS A 35 -26.78 -11.29 7.80
C LYS A 35 -27.82 -11.99 8.68
N ASP A 36 -27.33 -12.76 9.65
CA ASP A 36 -28.10 -13.54 10.63
C ASP A 36 -27.36 -13.45 11.96
N LEU A 37 -27.86 -12.59 12.86
CA LEU A 37 -27.24 -12.29 14.15
C LEU A 37 -27.01 -13.56 14.98
N ARG A 38 -28.01 -14.43 15.12
CA ARG A 38 -27.87 -15.68 15.89
C ARG A 38 -26.77 -16.56 15.34
N LYS A 39 -26.78 -16.84 14.04
CA LYS A 39 -25.74 -17.70 13.42
C LYS A 39 -24.36 -17.07 13.52
N ARG A 40 -24.25 -15.76 13.25
CA ARG A 40 -22.97 -15.06 13.22
C ARG A 40 -22.35 -15.00 14.61
N VAL A 41 -23.08 -14.49 15.59
CA VAL A 41 -22.58 -14.34 16.97
C VAL A 41 -22.37 -15.73 17.59
N GLY A 42 -23.28 -16.68 17.37
CA GLY A 42 -23.13 -18.06 17.81
C GLY A 42 -21.89 -18.75 17.25
N SER A 43 -21.43 -18.34 16.07
CA SER A 43 -20.20 -18.87 15.48
C SER A 43 -18.96 -18.56 16.31
N TYR A 44 -18.93 -17.50 17.14
CA TYR A 44 -17.78 -17.20 18.01
C TYR A 44 -17.63 -18.21 19.15
N PHE A 45 -18.73 -18.82 19.58
CA PHE A 45 -18.81 -19.70 20.76
C PHE A 45 -18.84 -21.20 20.42
N SER A 46 -18.73 -21.56 19.13
CA SER A 46 -18.90 -22.94 18.64
C SER A 46 -17.71 -23.44 17.81
N GLY A 47 -17.29 -24.69 18.02
CA GLY A 47 -16.21 -25.33 17.25
C GLY A 47 -14.78 -24.90 17.65
N LYS A 48 -13.76 -25.49 17.00
CA LYS A 48 -12.36 -25.09 17.21
C LYS A 48 -12.12 -23.72 16.57
N LYS A 49 -11.56 -22.79 17.34
CA LYS A 49 -11.22 -21.44 16.89
C LYS A 49 -9.72 -21.19 16.89
N GLU A 50 -9.29 -20.32 15.99
CA GLU A 50 -7.94 -19.76 15.99
C GLU A 50 -7.65 -19.05 17.32
N LEU A 51 -6.37 -19.00 17.69
CA LEU A 51 -5.94 -18.42 18.96
C LEU A 51 -6.44 -16.99 19.17
N LYS A 52 -6.46 -16.18 18.11
CA LYS A 52 -6.93 -14.79 18.15
C LYS A 52 -8.41 -14.65 18.55
N THR A 53 -9.28 -15.46 17.95
CA THR A 53 -10.71 -15.44 18.23
C THR A 53 -10.95 -15.92 19.66
N ARG A 54 -10.17 -16.89 20.14
CA ARG A 54 -10.23 -17.32 21.54
C ARG A 54 -9.82 -16.21 22.51
N VAL A 55 -8.80 -15.41 22.16
CA VAL A 55 -8.39 -14.25 22.95
C VAL A 55 -9.50 -13.21 23.00
N LEU A 56 -10.10 -12.84 21.86
CA LEU A 56 -11.26 -11.95 21.82
C LEU A 56 -12.39 -12.47 22.71
N VAL A 57 -12.81 -13.72 22.49
CA VAL A 57 -13.92 -14.35 23.22
C VAL A 57 -13.65 -14.44 24.73
N SER A 58 -12.40 -14.63 25.15
CA SER A 58 -12.03 -14.63 26.57
C SER A 58 -12.22 -13.28 27.27
N LYS A 59 -12.35 -12.19 26.52
CA LYS A 59 -12.54 -10.83 27.03
C LYS A 59 -13.99 -10.35 26.95
N ILE A 60 -14.88 -11.13 26.35
CA ILE A 60 -16.31 -10.81 26.24
C ILE A 60 -16.99 -11.07 27.58
N HIS A 61 -17.73 -10.08 28.06
CA HIS A 61 -18.59 -10.16 29.23
C HIS A 61 -20.07 -10.09 28.86
N SER A 62 -20.43 -9.29 27.84
CA SER A 62 -21.78 -9.19 27.30
C SER A 62 -21.74 -8.94 25.79
N VAL A 63 -22.82 -9.30 25.10
CA VAL A 63 -23.02 -9.02 23.67
C VAL A 63 -24.38 -8.36 23.50
N GLU A 64 -24.40 -7.23 22.80
CA GLU A 64 -25.60 -6.50 22.42
C GLU A 64 -25.78 -6.56 20.91
N TYR A 65 -26.98 -6.27 20.40
CA TYR A 65 -27.23 -6.15 18.97
C TYR A 65 -28.19 -5.01 18.65
N ILE A 66 -28.09 -4.53 17.41
CA ILE A 66 -29.00 -3.55 16.81
C ILE A 66 -29.51 -4.15 15.51
N LEU A 67 -30.83 -4.29 15.37
CA LEU A 67 -31.45 -4.81 14.15
C LEU A 67 -31.39 -3.78 13.03
N THR A 68 -31.21 -4.25 11.80
CA THR A 68 -31.27 -3.41 10.61
C THR A 68 -32.25 -3.98 9.58
N GLY A 69 -32.68 -3.16 8.62
CA GLY A 69 -33.62 -3.59 7.59
C GLY A 69 -33.02 -4.59 6.60
N ASN A 70 -31.72 -4.50 6.35
CA ASN A 70 -30.98 -5.38 5.46
C ASN A 70 -29.48 -5.42 5.83
N GLU A 71 -28.70 -6.24 5.11
CA GLU A 71 -27.26 -6.39 5.35
C GLU A 71 -26.46 -5.11 5.03
N TYR A 72 -26.89 -4.34 4.05
CA TYR A 72 -26.23 -3.09 3.70
C TYR A 72 -26.40 -2.03 4.81
N ASP A 73 -27.60 -1.92 5.37
CA ASP A 73 -27.85 -1.04 6.52
C ASP A 73 -27.02 -1.48 7.74
N ALA A 74 -26.82 -2.80 7.93
CA ALA A 74 -25.94 -3.33 8.97
C ALA A 74 -24.48 -2.91 8.75
N LEU A 75 -24.02 -2.95 7.51
CA LEU A 75 -22.69 -2.52 7.11
C LEU A 75 -22.46 -1.02 7.40
N LEU A 76 -23.43 -0.16 7.04
CA LEU A 76 -23.34 1.28 7.31
C LEU A 76 -23.37 1.59 8.82
N LEU A 77 -24.27 0.93 9.56
CA LEU A 77 -24.36 1.15 10.99
C LEU A 77 -23.11 0.66 11.73
N GLU A 78 -22.59 -0.52 11.36
CA GLU A 78 -21.32 -1.05 11.86
C GLU A 78 -20.20 -0.03 11.66
N ASN A 79 -20.10 0.52 10.46
CA ASN A 79 -19.12 1.54 10.14
C ASN A 79 -19.17 2.74 11.09
N ASN A 80 -20.36 3.31 11.27
CA ASN A 80 -20.57 4.49 12.10
C ASN A 80 -20.19 4.22 13.55
N LEU A 81 -20.57 3.05 14.08
CA LEU A 81 -20.24 2.66 15.45
C LEU A 81 -18.74 2.35 15.63
N ILE A 82 -18.06 1.80 14.62
CA ILE A 82 -16.60 1.61 14.65
C ILE A 82 -15.90 2.97 14.67
N LYS A 83 -16.33 3.94 13.86
CA LYS A 83 -15.79 5.30 13.85
C LYS A 83 -16.00 6.00 15.20
N GLU A 84 -17.20 5.86 15.77
CA GLU A 84 -17.57 6.50 17.04
C GLU A 84 -16.80 5.92 18.24
N HIS A 85 -16.72 4.60 18.33
CA HIS A 85 -16.19 3.92 19.52
C HIS A 85 -14.73 3.48 19.40
N ASN A 86 -14.18 3.42 18.18
CA ASN A 86 -12.83 2.93 17.85
C ASN A 86 -12.43 1.69 18.67
N PRO A 87 -13.17 0.57 18.58
CA PRO A 87 -12.99 -0.56 19.49
C PRO A 87 -11.64 -1.25 19.29
N ARG A 88 -11.08 -1.75 20.39
CA ARG A 88 -9.70 -2.26 20.44
C ARG A 88 -9.40 -3.40 19.44
N TYR A 89 -10.37 -4.27 19.17
CA TYR A 89 -10.16 -5.48 18.37
C TYR A 89 -10.65 -5.38 16.92
N ASN A 90 -11.32 -4.28 16.55
CA ASN A 90 -11.56 -3.93 15.14
C ASN A 90 -10.25 -3.46 14.49
N ILE A 91 -10.20 -3.44 13.16
CA ILE A 91 -9.01 -2.98 12.44
C ILE A 91 -8.65 -1.57 12.86
N ASN A 92 -7.39 -1.45 13.28
CA ASN A 92 -6.72 -0.18 13.41
C ASN A 92 -5.61 -0.12 12.37
N LEU A 93 -5.80 0.67 11.30
CA LEU A 93 -4.78 0.86 10.28
C LEU A 93 -3.60 1.61 10.90
N LYS A 94 -2.49 0.90 11.12
CA LYS A 94 -1.22 1.51 11.48
C LYS A 94 -0.67 2.19 10.23
N ASP A 95 -0.10 3.40 10.43
CA ASP A 95 0.52 4.22 9.37
C ASP A 95 1.17 3.33 8.31
N GLY A 96 0.62 3.43 7.11
CA GLY A 96 1.16 2.73 5.98
C GLY A 96 2.57 3.22 5.75
N LYS A 97 3.56 2.36 6.03
CA LYS A 97 4.93 2.67 5.60
C LYS A 97 4.89 2.59 4.08
N SER A 98 4.67 3.73 3.45
CA SER A 98 4.68 3.89 2.01
C SER A 98 6.01 3.36 1.49
N TYR A 99 5.90 2.40 0.58
CA TYR A 99 7.07 1.80 -0.05
C TYR A 99 7.85 2.88 -0.80
N PRO A 100 9.17 2.74 -0.90
CA PRO A 100 9.97 3.73 -1.60
C PRO A 100 9.59 3.75 -3.08
N ALA A 101 9.40 4.95 -3.60
CA ALA A 101 9.02 5.26 -4.98
C ALA A 101 10.02 6.25 -5.58
N ILE A 102 10.04 6.36 -6.89
CA ILE A 102 10.77 7.40 -7.60
C ILE A 102 9.79 8.53 -7.90
N ARG A 103 10.05 9.74 -7.41
CA ARG A 103 9.24 10.94 -7.69
C ARG A 103 9.91 11.78 -8.76
N VAL A 104 9.12 12.19 -9.74
CA VAL A 104 9.42 13.24 -10.71
C VAL A 104 8.61 14.48 -10.33
N THR A 105 9.27 15.55 -9.89
CA THR A 105 8.58 16.75 -9.39
C THR A 105 7.85 17.53 -10.48
N ASN A 106 6.73 18.15 -10.11
CA ASN A 106 6.00 19.08 -10.97
C ASN A 106 6.49 20.52 -10.79
N GLU A 107 7.68 20.81 -11.30
CA GLU A 107 8.27 22.14 -11.30
C GLU A 107 8.86 22.44 -12.69
N LYS A 108 9.20 23.71 -12.98
CA LYS A 108 9.72 24.14 -14.30
C LYS A 108 10.89 23.28 -14.81
N TYR A 109 11.74 22.83 -13.89
CA TYR A 109 12.86 21.92 -14.15
C TYR A 109 12.75 20.74 -13.18
N PRO A 110 12.00 19.68 -13.56
CA PRO A 110 11.74 18.52 -12.71
C PRO A 110 13.01 17.84 -12.19
N ARG A 111 12.88 17.28 -10.98
CA ARG A 111 13.87 16.46 -10.30
C ARG A 111 13.35 15.04 -10.18
N ILE A 112 14.25 14.09 -10.30
CA ILE A 112 13.94 12.66 -10.12
C ILE A 112 14.69 12.15 -8.91
N PHE A 113 13.99 11.65 -7.89
CA PHE A 113 14.61 11.13 -6.67
C PHE A 113 13.73 10.14 -5.91
N ARG A 114 14.37 9.32 -5.06
CA ARG A 114 13.70 8.41 -4.15
C ARG A 114 12.90 9.15 -3.08
N THR A 115 11.61 8.83 -2.94
CA THR A 115 10.75 9.32 -1.86
C THR A 115 9.98 8.17 -1.22
N ARG A 116 9.52 8.35 0.01
CA ARG A 116 8.46 7.53 0.62
C ARG A 116 7.17 8.32 0.79
N ARG A 117 7.17 9.62 0.48
CA ARG A 117 6.01 10.50 0.62
C ARG A 117 5.47 10.82 -0.75
N ILE A 118 4.21 10.49 -0.97
CA ILE A 118 3.42 10.95 -2.11
C ILE A 118 2.76 12.26 -1.69
N ILE A 119 2.94 13.30 -2.50
CA ILE A 119 2.39 14.64 -2.31
C ILE A 119 1.54 14.96 -3.55
N GLN A 120 0.31 15.41 -3.35
CA GLN A 120 -0.61 15.79 -4.43
C GLN A 120 -0.31 17.21 -4.95
N ASP A 121 0.85 17.39 -5.57
CA ASP A 121 1.30 18.66 -6.16
C ASP A 121 1.43 18.58 -7.70
N GLY A 122 0.87 17.52 -8.29
CA GLY A 122 1.01 17.20 -9.71
C GLY A 122 2.30 16.44 -10.07
N SER A 123 3.17 16.13 -9.09
CA SER A 123 4.35 15.27 -9.33
C SER A 123 3.93 13.88 -9.83
N ARG A 124 4.76 13.28 -10.68
CA ARG A 124 4.60 11.88 -11.12
C ARG A 124 5.38 10.96 -10.19
N TYR A 125 4.82 9.80 -9.85
CA TYR A 125 5.43 8.83 -8.95
C TYR A 125 5.50 7.47 -9.66
N PHE A 126 6.65 6.80 -9.53
CA PHE A 126 6.95 5.54 -10.19
C PHE A 126 7.31 4.48 -9.15
N GLY A 127 6.73 3.30 -9.35
CA GLY A 127 6.83 2.16 -8.46
C GLY A 127 5.56 1.97 -7.63
N PRO A 128 5.68 1.50 -6.38
CA PRO A 128 6.89 1.44 -5.59
C PRO A 128 7.59 0.09 -5.69
N TYR A 129 8.86 0.14 -5.36
CA TYR A 129 9.75 -0.98 -5.56
C TYR A 129 9.83 -1.81 -4.27
N THR A 130 9.69 -3.13 -4.42
CA THR A 130 9.79 -4.11 -3.35
C THR A 130 11.20 -4.19 -2.77
N GLU A 131 12.20 -4.00 -3.63
CA GLU A 131 13.61 -3.96 -3.30
C GLU A 131 14.17 -2.56 -3.50
N VAL A 132 14.82 -2.03 -2.45
CA VAL A 132 15.48 -0.72 -2.53
C VAL A 132 16.60 -0.72 -3.59
N GLY A 133 17.27 -1.86 -3.78
CA GLY A 133 18.31 -2.02 -4.79
C GLY A 133 17.83 -1.70 -6.20
N LYS A 134 16.61 -2.11 -6.58
CA LYS A 134 16.04 -1.79 -7.90
C LYS A 134 15.84 -0.28 -8.10
N ILE A 135 15.44 0.46 -7.06
CA ILE A 135 15.35 1.93 -7.14
C ILE A 135 16.71 2.54 -7.43
N ASP A 136 17.72 2.10 -6.70
CA ASP A 136 19.06 2.66 -6.81
C ASP A 136 19.62 2.36 -8.20
N THR A 137 19.35 1.19 -8.79
CA THR A 137 19.67 0.88 -10.20
C THR A 137 18.98 1.82 -11.19
N TYR A 138 17.66 2.05 -11.06
CA TYR A 138 16.93 2.98 -11.93
C TYR A 138 17.44 4.42 -11.80
N LEU A 139 17.69 4.88 -10.58
CA LEU A 139 18.22 6.22 -10.34
C LEU A 139 19.63 6.36 -10.88
N GLU A 140 20.51 5.39 -10.67
CA GLU A 140 21.86 5.40 -11.24
C GLU A 140 21.84 5.42 -12.77
N LEU A 141 20.94 4.64 -13.39
CA LEU A 141 20.75 4.64 -14.83
C LEU A 141 20.27 6.01 -15.31
N ILE A 142 19.25 6.59 -14.68
CA ILE A 142 18.75 7.93 -15.03
C ILE A 142 19.85 8.97 -14.88
N GLU A 143 20.64 8.90 -13.82
CA GLU A 143 21.75 9.82 -13.59
C GLU A 143 22.90 9.66 -14.60
N LYS A 144 23.06 8.48 -15.22
CA LYS A 144 24.05 8.23 -16.28
C LYS A 144 23.54 8.67 -17.65
N THR A 145 22.26 8.47 -17.91
CA THR A 145 21.68 8.62 -19.24
C THR A 145 21.11 10.01 -19.48
N PHE A 146 20.50 10.64 -18.46
CA PHE A 146 19.77 11.90 -18.61
C PHE A 146 20.41 13.00 -17.76
N PRO A 147 20.89 14.11 -18.36
CA PRO A 147 21.59 15.18 -17.64
C PRO A 147 20.62 16.09 -16.87
N LEU A 148 19.91 15.52 -15.89
CA LEU A 148 18.93 16.19 -15.05
C LEU A 148 19.57 16.85 -13.82
N ARG A 149 18.91 17.87 -13.27
CA ARG A 149 19.44 18.59 -12.09
C ARG A 149 19.36 17.76 -10.83
N LYS A 150 20.40 17.84 -10.00
CA LYS A 150 20.48 17.20 -8.68
C LYS A 150 20.33 18.17 -7.50
N CYS A 151 20.39 19.48 -7.77
CA CYS A 151 20.31 20.48 -6.71
C CYS A 151 18.97 20.42 -5.96
N ARG A 152 19.04 20.43 -4.61
CA ARG A 152 17.88 20.31 -3.73
C ARG A 152 17.08 21.62 -3.67
N GLY A 153 15.77 21.49 -3.48
CA GLY A 153 14.83 22.61 -3.36
C GLY A 153 14.50 23.27 -4.70
N PRO A 154 13.86 24.46 -4.68
CA PRO A 154 13.58 25.25 -5.88
C PRO A 154 14.86 25.60 -6.64
N LEU A 155 14.78 25.67 -7.98
CA LEU A 155 15.93 26.05 -8.81
C LEU A 155 16.34 27.50 -8.52
N LYS A 156 17.51 27.69 -7.93
CA LYS A 156 18.12 29.01 -7.74
C LYS A 156 19.02 29.34 -8.93
N ARG A 157 18.96 30.57 -9.43
CA ARG A 157 19.96 31.07 -10.39
C ARG A 157 21.34 31.14 -9.73
N ARG A 158 22.37 30.88 -10.52
CA ARG A 158 23.78 30.95 -10.11
C ARG A 158 24.60 31.62 -11.21
N ASP A 159 25.80 32.05 -10.87
CA ASP A 159 26.74 32.65 -11.84
C ASP A 159 27.55 31.58 -12.57
N HIS A 160 27.91 30.50 -11.88
CA HIS A 160 28.74 29.43 -12.43
C HIS A 160 28.07 28.04 -12.32
N PRO A 161 28.25 27.17 -13.32
CA PRO A 161 27.75 25.81 -13.28
C PRO A 161 28.50 24.98 -12.22
N CYS A 162 27.84 23.94 -11.72
CA CYS A 162 28.44 23.04 -10.71
C CYS A 162 29.20 21.88 -11.36
N LEU A 163 29.93 21.10 -10.55
CA LEU A 163 30.66 19.91 -11.01
C LEU A 163 29.81 18.99 -11.90
N TYR A 164 28.55 18.73 -11.53
CA TYR A 164 27.67 17.84 -12.31
C TYR A 164 27.49 18.29 -13.77
N TYR A 165 27.59 19.58 -14.08
CA TYR A 165 27.59 20.05 -15.46
C TYR A 165 28.89 19.70 -16.18
N HIS A 166 30.03 19.98 -15.54
CA HIS A 166 31.35 19.72 -16.11
C HIS A 166 31.62 18.23 -16.38
N ILE A 167 30.95 17.33 -15.63
CA ILE A 167 31.03 15.88 -15.85
C ILE A 167 29.84 15.31 -16.66
N GLY A 168 29.04 16.16 -17.33
CA GLY A 168 27.95 15.73 -18.22
C GLY A 168 26.69 15.18 -17.54
N ARG A 169 26.56 15.34 -16.21
CA ARG A 169 25.45 14.79 -15.40
C ARG A 169 24.31 15.76 -15.16
N CYS A 170 24.42 17.00 -15.61
CA CYS A 170 23.39 18.03 -15.48
C CYS A 170 23.52 19.06 -16.59
N SER A 171 22.45 19.40 -17.31
CA SER A 171 22.46 20.44 -18.36
C SER A 171 22.48 21.89 -17.83
N ALA A 172 22.78 22.08 -16.55
CA ALA A 172 22.93 23.37 -15.88
C ALA A 172 21.81 24.41 -16.13
N PRO A 173 20.52 24.07 -15.88
CA PRO A 173 19.43 25.03 -16.00
C PRO A 173 19.56 26.22 -15.03
N CYS A 174 20.34 26.08 -13.94
CA CYS A 174 20.59 27.16 -12.97
C CYS A 174 21.37 28.36 -13.54
N VAL A 175 22.13 28.16 -14.62
CA VAL A 175 22.88 29.21 -15.32
C VAL A 175 22.33 29.45 -16.73
N GLY A 176 21.17 28.87 -17.08
CA GLY A 176 20.52 29.09 -18.38
C GLY A 176 21.18 28.39 -19.58
N LYS A 177 22.00 27.36 -19.37
CA LYS A 177 22.68 26.61 -20.45
C LYS A 177 21.77 25.67 -21.25
N ILE A 178 20.53 25.48 -20.82
CA ILE A 178 19.52 24.65 -21.50
C ILE A 178 18.15 25.34 -21.47
N SER A 179 17.42 25.24 -22.57
CA SER A 179 16.02 25.68 -22.63
C SER A 179 15.13 24.80 -21.73
N GLN A 180 14.00 25.33 -21.29
CA GLN A 180 13.04 24.50 -20.55
C GLN A 180 12.50 23.35 -21.43
N ALA A 181 12.24 23.62 -22.71
CA ALA A 181 11.70 22.64 -23.64
C ALA A 181 12.65 21.44 -23.83
N ASP A 182 13.94 21.71 -24.03
CA ASP A 182 14.94 20.64 -24.21
C ASP A 182 15.21 19.89 -22.91
N TYR A 183 15.18 20.58 -21.78
CA TYR A 183 15.26 19.91 -20.48
C TYR A 183 14.07 18.95 -20.27
N MET A 184 12.87 19.36 -20.66
CA MET A 184 11.68 18.50 -20.56
C MET A 184 11.77 17.27 -21.46
N LYS A 185 12.44 17.33 -22.63
CA LYS A 185 12.70 16.13 -23.44
C LYS A 185 13.47 15.07 -22.65
N HIS A 186 14.54 15.46 -21.95
CA HIS A 186 15.28 14.53 -21.07
C HIS A 186 14.41 13.98 -19.92
N VAL A 187 13.49 14.79 -19.39
CA VAL A 187 12.56 14.32 -18.34
C VAL A 187 11.58 13.31 -18.90
N GLU A 188 11.01 13.54 -20.08
CA GLU A 188 10.07 12.60 -20.71
C GLU A 188 10.75 11.29 -21.12
N GLU A 189 12.00 11.32 -21.60
CA GLU A 189 12.78 10.11 -21.85
C GLU A 189 13.03 9.31 -20.56
N ALA A 190 13.37 9.99 -19.45
CA ALA A 190 13.51 9.35 -18.14
C ALA A 190 12.17 8.76 -17.64
N VAL A 191 11.05 9.42 -17.95
CA VAL A 191 9.72 8.92 -17.63
C VAL A 191 9.35 7.71 -18.47
N LYS A 192 9.71 7.67 -19.76
CA LYS A 192 9.53 6.48 -20.61
C LYS A 192 10.27 5.27 -20.05
N LEU A 193 11.52 5.47 -19.64
CA LEU A 193 12.31 4.45 -18.94
C LEU A 193 11.60 3.95 -17.67
N LEU A 194 11.13 4.86 -16.82
CA LEU A 194 10.43 4.51 -15.58
C LEU A 194 9.03 3.90 -15.80
N SER A 195 8.42 4.12 -16.97
CA SER A 195 7.11 3.59 -17.35
C SER A 195 7.17 2.20 -17.99
N GLY A 196 8.37 1.66 -18.23
CA GLY A 196 8.55 0.40 -18.95
C GLY A 196 8.46 0.52 -20.48
N GLU A 197 8.40 1.73 -21.04
CA GLU A 197 8.39 1.98 -22.50
C GLU A 197 9.82 1.91 -23.08
N THR A 198 10.60 0.92 -22.63
CA THR A 198 12.03 0.80 -22.90
C THR A 198 12.32 0.55 -24.38
N GLU A 199 11.49 -0.24 -25.06
CA GLU A 199 11.67 -0.54 -26.49
C GLU A 199 11.47 0.70 -27.39
N GLU A 200 10.48 1.55 -27.07
CA GLU A 200 10.24 2.78 -27.82
C GLU A 200 11.37 3.79 -27.57
N LEU A 201 11.83 3.90 -26.31
CA LEU A 201 12.98 4.72 -25.96
C LEU A 201 14.24 4.27 -26.71
N LEU A 202 14.53 2.97 -26.73
CA LEU A 202 15.68 2.41 -27.43
C LEU A 202 15.60 2.68 -28.94
N ARG A 203 14.45 2.47 -29.58
CA ARG A 203 14.25 2.81 -31.00
C ARG A 203 14.52 4.29 -31.29
N GLY A 204 14.00 5.18 -30.46
CA GLY A 204 14.24 6.62 -30.60
C GLY A 204 15.71 7.00 -30.45
N LEU A 205 16.41 6.42 -29.48
CA LEU A 205 17.84 6.66 -29.27
C LEU A 205 18.68 6.11 -30.43
N HIS A 206 18.34 4.93 -30.96
CA HIS A 206 19.01 4.36 -32.14
C HIS A 206 18.86 5.28 -33.35
N GLN A 207 17.65 5.79 -33.62
CA GLN A 207 17.42 6.69 -34.75
C GLN A 207 18.20 8.00 -34.61
N GLN A 208 18.26 8.56 -33.40
CA GLN A 208 19.06 9.76 -33.13
C GLN A 208 20.57 9.50 -33.31
N MET A 209 21.04 8.32 -32.90
CA MET A 209 22.45 7.93 -33.03
C MET A 209 22.84 7.80 -34.50
N GLU A 210 22.01 7.14 -35.31
CA GLU A 210 22.24 6.99 -36.76
C GLU A 210 22.20 8.34 -37.47
N ALA A 211 21.28 9.22 -37.12
CA ALA A 211 21.22 10.57 -37.67
C ALA A 211 22.48 11.39 -37.33
N ALA A 212 22.95 11.36 -36.08
CA ALA A 212 24.18 12.04 -35.68
C ALA A 212 25.41 11.48 -36.42
N ALA A 213 25.48 10.15 -36.59
CA ALA A 213 26.55 9.52 -37.36
C ALA A 213 26.51 9.91 -38.85
N ALA A 214 25.32 10.04 -39.44
CA ALA A 214 25.14 10.51 -40.82
C ALA A 214 25.55 11.98 -41.00
N GLU A 215 25.35 12.81 -39.96
CA GLU A 215 25.80 14.21 -39.91
C GLU A 215 27.30 14.36 -39.55
N LEU A 216 28.03 13.25 -39.38
CA LEU A 216 29.45 13.21 -38.96
C LEU A 216 29.71 13.77 -37.54
N ASP A 217 28.67 13.86 -36.70
CA ASP A 217 28.77 14.24 -35.29
C ASP A 217 29.06 12.99 -34.43
N TYR A 218 30.30 12.52 -34.50
CA TYR A 218 30.72 11.28 -33.85
C TYR A 218 30.73 11.35 -32.32
N GLU A 219 30.96 12.54 -31.73
CA GLU A 219 30.90 12.72 -30.28
C GLU A 219 29.48 12.47 -29.78
N ARG A 220 28.49 13.08 -30.43
CA ARG A 220 27.07 12.86 -30.11
C ARG A 220 26.61 11.44 -30.37
N ALA A 221 27.06 10.82 -31.47
CA ALA A 221 26.74 9.43 -31.77
C ALA A 221 27.32 8.47 -30.71
N ALA A 222 28.54 8.72 -30.21
CA ALA A 222 29.14 7.94 -29.14
C ALA A 222 28.37 8.09 -27.81
N GLU A 223 27.96 9.31 -27.44
CA GLU A 223 27.12 9.53 -26.26
C GLU A 223 25.79 8.75 -26.34
N LEU A 224 25.12 8.78 -27.50
CA LEU A 224 23.85 8.09 -27.72
C LEU A 224 24.01 6.56 -27.67
N ARG A 225 25.11 6.02 -28.23
CA ARG A 225 25.45 4.59 -28.14
C ARG A 225 25.60 4.14 -26.69
N ASP A 226 26.33 4.90 -25.88
CA ASP A 226 26.58 4.57 -24.48
C ASP A 226 25.27 4.62 -23.66
N ARG A 227 24.35 5.55 -24.01
CA ARG A 227 22.98 5.60 -23.45
C ARG A 227 22.16 4.36 -23.81
N ILE A 228 22.21 3.91 -25.06
CA ILE A 228 21.49 2.71 -25.53
C ILE A 228 21.93 1.48 -24.73
N GLN A 229 23.24 1.28 -24.55
CA GLN A 229 23.77 0.16 -23.77
C GLN A 229 23.32 0.19 -22.31
N ALA A 230 23.36 1.38 -21.68
CA ALA A 230 22.94 1.54 -20.30
C ALA A 230 21.45 1.20 -20.12
N VAL A 231 20.59 1.63 -21.05
CA VAL A 231 19.14 1.37 -21.01
C VAL A 231 18.82 -0.11 -21.29
N GLY A 232 19.51 -0.75 -22.23
CA GLY A 232 19.29 -2.16 -22.60
C GLY A 232 19.50 -3.16 -21.46
N THR A 233 20.29 -2.81 -20.45
CA THR A 233 20.60 -3.70 -19.31
C THR A 233 19.41 -3.89 -18.36
N VAL A 234 18.44 -2.97 -18.36
CA VAL A 234 17.27 -2.98 -17.46
C VAL A 234 15.99 -3.50 -18.14
N GLY A 235 15.94 -3.48 -19.48
CA GLY A 235 14.73 -3.77 -20.27
C GLY A 235 14.27 -5.23 -20.31
N THR A 236 15.12 -6.20 -19.97
CA THR A 236 14.80 -7.64 -20.06
C THR A 236 13.86 -8.17 -18.96
N GLU A 237 13.49 -7.37 -17.96
CA GLU A 237 12.70 -7.83 -16.79
C GLU A 237 11.21 -7.42 -16.79
N GLN A 238 10.69 -6.66 -17.77
CA GLN A 238 9.33 -6.09 -17.64
C GLN A 238 8.52 -6.14 -18.94
N GLU A 239 7.72 -7.20 -19.07
CA GLU A 239 6.73 -7.32 -20.13
C GLU A 239 5.32 -6.85 -19.67
N ILE A 240 4.74 -6.01 -20.52
CA ILE A 240 3.30 -5.71 -20.73
C ILE A 240 2.68 -4.62 -19.84
N VAL A 241 2.40 -3.46 -20.46
CA VAL A 241 1.47 -2.44 -19.96
C VAL A 241 0.33 -2.24 -20.97
N ASP A 242 -0.88 -2.26 -20.43
CA ASP A 242 -2.15 -2.25 -21.14
C ASP A 242 -2.72 -0.83 -21.28
N PHE A 243 -3.29 -0.51 -22.45
CA PHE A 243 -3.91 0.77 -22.75
C PHE A 243 -5.34 0.81 -22.20
N ASN A 244 -5.57 1.53 -21.09
CA ASN A 244 -6.89 2.08 -20.76
C ASN A 244 -6.74 3.32 -19.87
N MET A 245 -7.45 4.40 -20.24
CA MET A 245 -7.47 5.71 -19.56
C MET A 245 -8.19 5.71 -18.18
N GLU A 246 -8.64 4.56 -17.71
CA GLU A 246 -9.46 4.43 -16.50
C GLU A 246 -8.61 4.51 -15.22
N LYS A 247 -9.13 5.18 -14.18
CA LYS A 247 -8.52 5.16 -12.85
C LYS A 247 -8.96 3.89 -12.15
N ARG A 248 -8.00 3.00 -11.87
CA ARG A 248 -8.29 1.68 -11.32
C ARG A 248 -7.42 1.41 -10.11
N ASP A 249 -8.00 0.92 -9.03
CA ASP A 249 -7.24 0.48 -7.87
C ASP A 249 -7.38 -1.04 -7.70
N TYR A 250 -6.30 -1.72 -7.33
CA TYR A 250 -6.26 -3.16 -7.08
C TYR A 250 -5.96 -3.36 -5.61
N VAL A 251 -6.91 -3.93 -4.87
CA VAL A 251 -6.80 -4.10 -3.42
C VAL A 251 -6.72 -5.57 -3.10
N ALA A 252 -5.62 -5.97 -2.46
CA ALA A 252 -5.44 -7.32 -1.95
C ALA A 252 -5.14 -7.31 -0.45
N THR A 253 -5.57 -8.38 0.22
CA THR A 253 -5.26 -8.57 1.64
C THR A 253 -4.66 -9.94 1.92
N VAL A 254 -3.79 -10.00 2.92
CA VAL A 254 -3.36 -11.26 3.51
C VAL A 254 -3.44 -11.12 5.03
N GLN A 255 -4.11 -12.09 5.65
CA GLN A 255 -4.19 -12.24 7.08
C GLN A 255 -3.47 -13.54 7.52
N ARG A 256 -2.61 -13.41 8.53
CA ARG A 256 -2.00 -14.55 9.26
C ARG A 256 -2.00 -14.23 10.74
N ASP A 257 -2.52 -15.14 11.55
CA ASP A 257 -2.80 -14.90 12.97
C ASP A 257 -3.63 -13.61 13.13
N THR A 258 -3.15 -12.68 13.94
CA THR A 258 -3.75 -11.34 14.12
C THR A 258 -3.24 -10.33 13.10
N LEU A 259 -2.16 -10.61 12.36
CA LEU A 259 -1.57 -9.64 11.45
C LEU A 259 -2.33 -9.63 10.13
N CYS A 260 -2.71 -8.44 9.71
CA CYS A 260 -3.30 -8.21 8.40
C CYS A 260 -2.46 -7.18 7.66
N SER A 261 -2.19 -7.41 6.38
CA SER A 261 -1.59 -6.41 5.51
C SER A 261 -2.45 -6.24 4.27
N PHE A 262 -2.80 -4.99 3.98
CA PHE A 262 -3.51 -4.59 2.76
C PHE A 262 -2.53 -3.94 1.81
N VAL A 263 -2.59 -4.30 0.54
CA VAL A 263 -1.84 -3.66 -0.53
C VAL A 263 -2.85 -3.07 -1.51
N VAL A 264 -2.71 -1.78 -1.80
CA VAL A 264 -3.47 -1.09 -2.84
C VAL A 264 -2.49 -0.75 -3.95
N PHE A 265 -2.73 -1.18 -5.19
CA PHE A 265 -2.05 -0.65 -6.37
C PHE A 265 -2.96 0.33 -7.10
N GLN A 266 -2.47 1.55 -7.31
CA GLN A 266 -3.20 2.61 -7.99
C GLN A 266 -2.71 2.68 -9.44
N MET A 267 -3.61 2.40 -10.39
CA MET A 267 -3.36 2.47 -11.83
C MET A 267 -4.08 3.66 -12.43
N ARG A 268 -3.39 4.47 -13.22
CA ARG A 268 -3.97 5.61 -13.96
C ARG A 268 -3.39 5.59 -15.37
N SER A 269 -4.25 5.72 -16.39
CA SER A 269 -3.84 5.71 -17.80
C SER A 269 -2.93 4.54 -18.17
N GLY A 270 -3.30 3.34 -17.73
CA GLY A 270 -2.52 2.11 -17.94
C GLY A 270 -1.30 1.93 -17.05
N LYS A 271 -0.82 2.97 -16.34
CA LYS A 271 0.42 2.93 -15.55
C LYS A 271 0.16 2.81 -14.06
N MET A 272 1.05 2.11 -13.34
CA MET A 272 1.05 2.12 -11.87
C MET A 272 1.62 3.45 -11.37
N VAL A 273 0.78 4.24 -10.73
CA VAL A 273 1.16 5.56 -10.19
C VAL A 273 1.39 5.55 -8.68
N GLY A 274 0.95 4.49 -8.00
CA GLY A 274 1.04 4.42 -6.56
C GLY A 274 0.81 3.01 -6.03
N ARG A 275 1.32 2.80 -4.82
CA ARG A 275 0.93 1.67 -3.99
C ARG A 275 1.01 2.07 -2.55
N ASP A 276 -0.06 1.72 -1.85
CA ASP A 276 -0.10 1.83 -0.42
C ASP A 276 -0.06 0.47 0.23
N LEU A 277 0.53 0.42 1.41
CA LEU A 277 0.57 -0.75 2.27
C LEU A 277 0.09 -0.37 3.63
N PHE A 278 -1.02 -0.95 4.04
CA PHE A 278 -1.55 -0.76 5.37
C PHE A 278 -1.32 -2.01 6.19
N ARG A 279 -0.90 -1.79 7.43
CA ARG A 279 -0.68 -2.85 8.39
C ARG A 279 -1.72 -2.71 9.47
N ALA A 280 -2.47 -3.76 9.69
CA ALA A 280 -3.42 -3.82 10.78
C ALA A 280 -3.14 -5.04 11.66
N GLU A 281 -3.77 -5.00 12.83
CA GLU A 281 -4.12 -6.20 13.55
C GLU A 281 -5.63 -6.37 13.45
N SER A 282 -6.09 -7.57 13.09
CA SER A 282 -7.50 -7.90 12.97
C SER A 282 -7.83 -9.21 13.66
N PHE A 283 -8.91 -9.19 14.44
CA PHE A 283 -9.48 -10.35 15.12
C PHE A 283 -10.76 -10.85 14.41
N GLY A 284 -11.25 -10.10 13.42
CA GLY A 284 -12.36 -10.46 12.55
C GLY A 284 -11.97 -11.42 11.43
N THR A 285 -12.95 -11.78 10.60
CA THR A 285 -12.72 -12.54 9.37
C THR A 285 -12.02 -11.69 8.30
N GLU A 286 -11.48 -12.34 7.27
CA GLU A 286 -10.91 -11.64 6.10
C GLU A 286 -11.95 -10.70 5.46
N GLU A 287 -13.21 -11.12 5.40
CA GLU A 287 -14.32 -10.32 4.86
C GLU A 287 -14.60 -9.06 5.69
N GLU A 288 -14.73 -9.19 7.02
CA GLU A 288 -14.92 -8.04 7.94
C GLU A 288 -13.73 -7.09 7.87
N SER A 289 -12.52 -7.66 7.90
CA SER A 289 -11.27 -6.92 7.77
C SER A 289 -11.22 -6.08 6.50
N PHE A 290 -11.66 -6.68 5.39
CA PHE A 290 -11.63 -6.03 4.09
C PHE A 290 -12.66 -4.90 4.02
N ALA A 291 -13.88 -5.12 4.51
CA ALA A 291 -14.88 -4.06 4.62
C ALA A 291 -14.37 -2.89 5.47
N GLU A 292 -13.90 -3.16 6.70
CA GLU A 292 -13.30 -2.18 7.61
C GLU A 292 -12.15 -1.38 6.96
N PHE A 293 -11.30 -2.04 6.17
CA PHE A 293 -10.22 -1.37 5.43
C PHE A 293 -10.74 -0.35 4.42
N PHE A 294 -11.71 -0.74 3.58
CA PHE A 294 -12.27 0.13 2.54
C PHE A 294 -12.82 1.42 3.13
N PHE A 295 -13.53 1.29 4.24
CA PHE A 295 -14.07 2.42 4.97
C PHE A 295 -13.00 3.40 5.45
N GLN A 296 -11.97 2.90 6.13
CA GLN A 296 -10.94 3.75 6.70
C GLN A 296 -10.04 4.36 5.63
N TYR A 297 -9.75 3.61 4.55
CA TYR A 297 -8.86 4.04 3.48
C TYR A 297 -9.53 5.06 2.55
N TYR A 298 -10.74 4.77 2.06
CA TYR A 298 -11.42 5.64 1.10
C TYR A 298 -12.28 6.72 1.79
N GLY A 299 -12.75 6.50 3.02
CA GLY A 299 -13.57 7.48 3.74
C GLY A 299 -12.86 8.80 4.06
N ASN A 300 -11.53 8.81 4.08
CA ASN A 300 -10.69 10.00 4.31
C ASN A 300 -9.90 10.43 3.06
N SER A 301 -10.12 9.78 1.91
CA SER A 301 -9.38 10.05 0.67
C SER A 301 -10.11 11.10 -0.17
N ASN A 302 -9.37 12.07 -0.72
CA ASN A 302 -9.88 13.02 -1.71
C ASN A 302 -9.78 12.47 -3.15
N THR A 303 -9.22 11.28 -3.35
CA THR A 303 -9.02 10.68 -4.67
C THR A 303 -9.68 9.30 -4.74
N PHE A 304 -10.57 9.13 -5.71
CA PHE A 304 -11.31 7.91 -5.95
C PHE A 304 -10.98 7.34 -7.34
N PRO A 305 -10.79 6.01 -7.45
CA PRO A 305 -10.76 5.33 -8.73
C PRO A 305 -12.18 5.19 -9.30
N ASP A 306 -12.28 4.99 -10.61
CA ASP A 306 -13.53 4.66 -11.29
C ASP A 306 -13.84 3.15 -11.09
N PHE A 307 -12.79 2.32 -11.02
CA PHE A 307 -12.92 0.87 -10.79
C PHE A 307 -12.02 0.39 -9.64
N ILE A 308 -12.52 -0.57 -8.87
CA ILE A 308 -11.73 -1.28 -7.85
C ILE A 308 -11.80 -2.77 -8.11
N TYR A 309 -10.62 -3.40 -8.20
CA TYR A 309 -10.48 -4.84 -8.31
C TYR A 309 -10.08 -5.41 -6.95
N ILE A 310 -10.75 -6.47 -6.52
CA ILE A 310 -10.54 -7.08 -5.21
C ILE A 310 -10.36 -8.60 -5.31
N ASP A 311 -9.61 -9.17 -4.38
CA ASP A 311 -9.37 -10.62 -4.27
C ASP A 311 -10.07 -11.26 -3.05
N SER A 312 -11.17 -10.65 -2.60
CA SER A 312 -11.92 -11.02 -1.40
C SER A 312 -13.29 -11.61 -1.70
N LYS A 313 -13.88 -12.30 -0.71
CA LYS A 313 -15.25 -12.84 -0.76
C LYS A 313 -16.33 -11.78 -0.49
N VAL A 314 -15.95 -10.54 -0.20
CA VAL A 314 -16.88 -9.44 0.00
C VAL A 314 -17.72 -9.25 -1.27
N GLU A 315 -19.04 -9.08 -1.09
CA GLU A 315 -19.94 -8.81 -2.20
C GLU A 315 -19.70 -7.40 -2.76
N ALA A 316 -19.26 -7.33 -4.02
CA ALA A 316 -18.98 -6.08 -4.74
C ALA A 316 -20.11 -5.04 -4.61
N ARG A 317 -21.38 -5.48 -4.74
CA ARG A 317 -22.56 -4.62 -4.67
C ARG A 317 -22.68 -3.84 -3.36
N HIS A 318 -22.22 -4.39 -2.24
CA HIS A 318 -22.26 -3.68 -0.96
C HIS A 318 -21.22 -2.55 -0.91
N LEU A 319 -20.05 -2.77 -1.52
CA LEU A 319 -19.01 -1.74 -1.62
C LEU A 319 -19.42 -0.63 -2.60
N GLU A 320 -19.98 -1.00 -3.76
CA GLU A 320 -20.48 -0.03 -4.76
C GLU A 320 -21.54 0.90 -4.15
N ARG A 321 -22.53 0.33 -3.44
CA ARG A 321 -23.54 1.11 -2.73
C ARG A 321 -22.94 2.00 -1.65
N PHE A 322 -21.96 1.50 -0.90
CA PHE A 322 -21.26 2.30 0.11
C PHE A 322 -20.61 3.55 -0.50
N PHE A 323 -19.86 3.40 -1.60
CA PHE A 323 -19.26 4.53 -2.29
C PHE A 323 -20.31 5.55 -2.75
N HIS A 324 -21.46 5.06 -3.21
CA HIS A 324 -22.56 5.91 -3.63
C HIS A 324 -23.19 6.68 -2.46
N ASP A 325 -23.63 5.99 -1.41
CA ASP A 325 -24.46 6.60 -0.36
C ASP A 325 -23.63 7.42 0.65
N GLU A 326 -22.43 6.94 1.01
CA GLU A 326 -21.61 7.59 2.05
C GLU A 326 -20.62 8.61 1.46
N LEU A 327 -20.16 8.39 0.23
CA LEU A 327 -19.10 9.20 -0.39
C LEU A 327 -19.58 9.98 -1.62
N GLY A 328 -20.82 9.76 -2.08
CA GLY A 328 -21.38 10.43 -3.26
C GLY A 328 -20.63 10.10 -4.55
N ARG A 329 -20.02 8.91 -4.63
CA ARG A 329 -19.19 8.48 -5.77
C ARG A 329 -19.73 7.20 -6.40
N GLN A 330 -19.73 7.16 -7.73
CA GLN A 330 -19.94 5.93 -8.47
C GLN A 330 -18.58 5.27 -8.69
N VAL A 331 -18.40 4.09 -8.10
CA VAL A 331 -17.20 3.27 -8.22
C VAL A 331 -17.68 1.86 -8.53
N GLU A 332 -17.16 1.26 -9.61
CA GLU A 332 -17.46 -0.13 -9.97
C GLU A 332 -16.48 -1.08 -9.27
N VAL A 333 -17.00 -2.16 -8.67
CA VAL A 333 -16.16 -3.13 -7.93
C VAL A 333 -16.19 -4.48 -8.62
N HIS A 334 -15.02 -5.00 -8.95
CA HIS A 334 -14.88 -6.26 -9.69
C HIS A 334 -14.05 -7.30 -8.93
N VAL A 335 -14.48 -8.56 -9.04
CA VAL A 335 -13.74 -9.74 -8.58
C VAL A 335 -13.31 -10.54 -9.81
N PRO A 336 -12.15 -10.23 -10.41
CA PRO A 336 -11.73 -10.89 -11.65
C PRO A 336 -11.37 -12.35 -11.40
N ARG A 337 -11.73 -13.24 -12.31
CA ARG A 337 -11.46 -14.68 -12.20
C ARG A 337 -10.25 -15.11 -13.03
N GLU A 338 -10.18 -14.73 -14.30
CA GLU A 338 -9.09 -15.13 -15.21
C GLU A 338 -8.86 -14.06 -16.29
N ASP A 339 -8.06 -13.02 -15.98
CA ASP A 339 -7.74 -11.94 -16.93
C ASP A 339 -6.44 -11.19 -16.55
N ARG A 340 -6.14 -10.09 -17.25
CA ARG A 340 -5.01 -9.20 -16.91
C ARG A 340 -5.07 -8.64 -15.48
N HIS A 341 -6.27 -8.44 -14.94
CA HIS A 341 -6.50 -7.84 -13.63
C HIS A 341 -6.17 -8.84 -12.52
N SER A 342 -6.43 -10.13 -12.74
CA SER A 342 -6.05 -11.20 -11.80
C SER A 342 -4.54 -11.30 -11.60
N ARG A 343 -3.73 -11.03 -12.64
CA ARG A 343 -2.25 -11.00 -12.52
C ARG A 343 -1.78 -9.87 -11.58
N ILE A 344 -2.35 -8.68 -11.72
CA ILE A 344 -2.02 -7.53 -10.86
C ILE A 344 -2.47 -7.77 -9.42
N LEU A 345 -3.66 -8.35 -9.21
CA LEU A 345 -4.13 -8.75 -7.88
C LEU A 345 -3.25 -9.82 -7.25
N ARG A 346 -2.81 -10.83 -8.00
CA ARG A 346 -1.88 -11.84 -7.50
C ARG A 346 -0.57 -11.21 -7.02
N MET A 347 -0.03 -10.26 -7.79
CA MET A 347 1.14 -9.50 -7.37
C MET A 347 0.85 -8.69 -6.09
N ALA A 348 -0.32 -8.05 -5.96
CA ALA A 348 -0.70 -7.32 -4.75
C ALA A 348 -0.79 -8.27 -3.53
N ARG A 349 -1.35 -9.46 -3.72
CA ARG A 349 -1.47 -10.50 -2.69
C ARG A 349 -0.12 -11.07 -2.27
N GLU A 350 0.78 -11.33 -3.21
CA GLU A 350 2.16 -11.74 -2.92
C GLU A 350 2.89 -10.69 -2.07
N ASN A 351 2.72 -9.41 -2.42
CA ASN A 351 3.26 -8.29 -1.66
C ASN A 351 2.72 -8.23 -0.22
N ALA A 352 1.41 -8.44 -0.04
CA ALA A 352 0.79 -8.52 1.27
C ALA A 352 1.32 -9.73 2.06
N SER A 353 1.48 -10.90 1.41
CA SER A 353 2.01 -12.12 2.03
C SER A 353 3.44 -11.93 2.54
N GLN A 354 4.32 -11.37 1.70
CA GLN A 354 5.71 -11.09 2.08
C GLN A 354 5.79 -10.14 3.28
N ASP A 355 4.95 -9.10 3.32
CA ASP A 355 4.92 -8.17 4.46
C ASP A 355 4.46 -8.86 5.74
N VAL A 356 3.39 -9.66 5.68
CA VAL A 356 2.88 -10.42 6.83
C VAL A 356 3.93 -11.41 7.32
N GLU A 357 4.56 -12.18 6.45
CA GLU A 357 5.61 -13.13 6.82
C GLU A 357 6.82 -12.44 7.47
N ARG A 358 7.23 -11.30 6.92
CA ARG A 358 8.30 -10.49 7.52
C ARG A 358 7.91 -10.02 8.92
N ARG A 359 6.68 -9.55 9.11
CA ARG A 359 6.17 -9.11 10.43
C ARG A 359 6.07 -10.27 11.41
N LEU A 360 5.62 -11.45 10.96
CA LEU A 360 5.60 -12.66 11.78
C LEU A 360 7.01 -13.03 12.25
N LYS A 361 8.00 -13.04 11.35
CA LYS A 361 9.40 -13.29 11.71
C LYS A 361 9.95 -12.26 12.70
N ALA A 362 9.60 -10.98 12.53
CA ALA A 362 10.02 -9.91 13.42
C ALA A 362 9.37 -10.01 14.82
N ILE A 363 8.08 -10.32 14.90
CA ILE A 363 7.38 -10.55 16.17
C ILE A 363 7.89 -11.80 16.86
N ALA A 364 8.21 -12.83 16.08
CA ALA A 364 8.71 -14.08 16.62
C ALA A 364 10.10 -13.93 17.25
N ASN A 365 10.86 -12.85 16.95
CA ASN A 365 12.29 -12.62 17.26
C ASN A 365 12.98 -13.87 17.83
N ILE A 366 12.95 -14.95 17.06
CA ILE A 366 13.31 -16.27 17.57
C ILE A 366 14.77 -16.25 18.03
N PRO A 367 15.71 -15.60 17.31
CA PRO A 367 17.07 -15.44 17.80
C PRO A 367 17.15 -14.70 19.15
N GLY A 368 16.41 -13.60 19.31
CA GLY A 368 16.40 -12.86 20.58
C GLY A 368 15.73 -13.63 21.72
N LEU A 369 14.69 -14.44 21.44
CA LEU A 369 14.06 -15.30 22.44
C LEU A 369 14.92 -16.52 22.80
N GLU A 370 15.69 -17.04 21.84
CA GLU A 370 16.69 -18.09 22.07
C GLU A 370 17.85 -17.56 22.93
N GLU A 371 18.34 -16.36 22.63
CA GLU A 371 19.33 -15.66 23.45
C GLU A 371 18.78 -15.39 24.86
N LEU A 372 17.55 -14.88 24.99
CA LEU A 372 16.92 -14.64 26.29
C LEU A 372 16.75 -15.93 27.10
N LYS A 373 16.37 -17.03 26.45
CA LYS A 373 16.26 -18.36 27.08
C LYS A 373 17.61 -18.80 27.62
N GLN A 374 18.69 -18.61 26.87
CA GLN A 374 20.05 -18.95 27.30
C GLN A 374 20.51 -18.07 28.46
N VAL A 375 20.39 -16.74 28.34
CA VAL A 375 20.82 -15.76 29.36
C VAL A 375 20.07 -15.95 30.68
N LEU A 376 18.75 -16.20 30.61
CA LEU A 376 17.90 -16.36 31.80
C LEU A 376 17.72 -17.82 32.24
N ALA A 377 18.45 -18.76 31.62
CA ALA A 377 18.39 -20.20 31.89
C ALA A 377 16.95 -20.77 31.94
N LEU A 378 16.08 -20.31 31.03
CA LEU A 378 14.68 -20.73 31.02
C LEU A 378 14.54 -22.14 30.42
N PRO A 379 13.68 -23.02 30.98
CA PRO A 379 13.49 -24.38 30.49
C PRO A 379 12.84 -24.43 29.09
N LYS A 380 12.11 -23.38 28.69
CA LYS A 380 11.43 -23.25 27.39
C LYS A 380 11.54 -21.82 26.87
N LEU A 381 11.37 -21.65 25.56
CA LEU A 381 11.30 -20.33 24.92
C LEU A 381 10.25 -19.44 25.60
N PRO A 382 10.60 -18.22 26.05
CA PRO A 382 9.65 -17.32 26.71
C PRO A 382 8.59 -16.84 25.72
N ARG A 383 7.31 -17.10 26.03
CA ARG A 383 6.15 -16.69 25.21
C ARG A 383 5.39 -15.48 25.76
N ARG A 384 5.65 -15.12 27.01
CA ARG A 384 5.07 -13.96 27.70
C ARG A 384 6.21 -13.20 28.35
N ILE A 385 6.38 -11.95 27.96
CA ILE A 385 7.39 -11.03 28.48
C ILE A 385 6.63 -9.78 28.92
N GLU A 386 6.73 -9.42 30.19
CA GLU A 386 6.06 -8.25 30.75
C GLU A 386 7.14 -7.27 31.23
N GLY A 387 7.13 -6.07 30.67
CA GLY A 387 7.99 -4.98 31.14
C GLY A 387 7.26 -4.21 32.23
N PHE A 388 7.87 -4.12 33.40
CA PHE A 388 7.42 -3.23 34.46
C PHE A 388 8.36 -2.03 34.50
N ASP A 389 7.83 -0.86 34.15
CA ASP A 389 8.54 0.41 34.37
C ASP A 389 8.38 0.79 35.84
N ILE A 390 9.44 0.58 36.62
CA ILE A 390 9.48 1.01 38.01
C ILE A 390 10.06 2.43 38.01
N ALA A 391 9.19 3.41 37.79
CA ALA A 391 9.54 4.81 37.96
C ALA A 391 9.85 5.08 39.44
N GLN A 392 11.13 5.07 39.81
CA GLN A 392 11.58 5.58 41.11
C GLN A 392 11.75 7.10 40.99
N LEU A 393 11.04 7.86 41.83
CA LEU A 393 11.10 9.33 41.95
C LEU A 393 12.48 9.88 42.39
N SER A 394 13.51 9.05 42.47
CA SER A 394 14.80 9.37 43.09
C SER A 394 16.03 8.95 42.26
N GLY A 395 15.95 9.01 40.93
CA GLY A 395 17.12 8.86 40.05
C GLY A 395 17.79 10.21 39.81
N LYS A 396 18.89 10.50 40.52
CA LYS A 396 19.84 11.55 40.14
C LYS A 396 20.68 11.13 38.94
#